data_AF-A0AAD5FZ73-F1
#
_entry.id   AF-A0AAD5FZ73-F1
#
_cell.length_a   1.000
_cell.length_b   1.000
_cell.length_c   1.000
_cell.angle_alpha   90.00
_cell.angle_beta   90.00
_cell.angle_gamma   90.00
#
_symmetry.space_group_name_H-M   'P 1'
#
loop_
_entity.id
_entity.type
_entity.pdbx_description
1 polymer ?
#
loop_
_entity_poly.entity_id
_entity_poly.type
_entity_poly.pdbx_seq_one_letter_code
_entity_poly.pdbx_strand_id
1 'polypeptide(L)'
;MTQPYKSLQRQLRRLPLPRGIIAEGSQVLKQHYRLGKSKRFEIIFQQILEQEKYKSIHEVLDAIYKVDKPHWYMEFSNIPYMRVKGHWPTAHLIDTLTEDVKTRDTYYNKLAKPFSVTEALKLKQSSKSVLRLPLIRQYSGQVNSVVNMVKEVRKAYFFIMSQRVFEITKHPFEVIYHPSKLGVPEHPVGIDSLLRKKVSQVKHVLEMYQPILIRQLTKLMNARGEINPNFFRHLQRKRADDTTSYQVRKMIIKEKILSEESLQGILESYLRQQYYLENGEYKLNQMCNSHNP
;
A
#
# COMPACT_ATOMS: atom_id res chain seq x y z
N MET A 1 21.92 1.72 -16.37
CA MET A 1 21.49 1.73 -17.79
C MET A 1 20.22 0.90 -17.89
N THR A 2 19.17 1.37 -18.58
CA THR A 2 17.91 0.61 -18.72
C THR A 2 18.07 -0.47 -19.78
N GLN A 3 17.76 -1.73 -19.46
CA GLN A 3 17.79 -2.80 -20.43
C GLN A 3 16.88 -2.54 -21.65
N PRO A 4 17.24 -3.05 -22.84
CA PRO A 4 16.42 -2.90 -24.03
C PRO A 4 15.08 -3.62 -23.86
N TYR A 5 13.98 -3.04 -24.34
CA TYR A 5 12.63 -3.61 -24.23
C TYR A 5 12.54 -5.07 -24.69
N LYS A 6 13.24 -5.42 -25.78
CA LYS A 6 13.30 -6.80 -26.29
C LYS A 6 13.89 -7.79 -25.26
N SER A 7 14.83 -7.37 -24.42
CA SER A 7 15.40 -8.19 -23.34
C SER A 7 14.35 -8.45 -22.26
N LEU A 8 13.71 -7.38 -21.76
CA LEU A 8 12.66 -7.49 -20.74
C LEU A 8 11.47 -8.34 -21.21
N GLN A 9 11.07 -8.20 -22.48
CA GLN A 9 10.01 -9.03 -23.06
C GLN A 9 10.41 -10.51 -23.15
N ARG A 10 11.69 -10.80 -23.44
CA ARG A 10 12.20 -12.18 -23.42
C ARG A 10 12.22 -12.75 -22.01
N GLN A 11 12.58 -11.96 -21.00
CA GLN A 11 12.53 -12.37 -19.60
C GLN A 11 11.10 -12.65 -19.14
N LEU A 12 10.14 -11.77 -19.44
CA LEU A 12 8.72 -11.99 -19.14
C LEU A 12 8.21 -13.31 -19.75
N ARG A 13 8.56 -13.59 -21.02
CA ARG A 13 8.22 -14.84 -21.71
C ARG A 13 8.93 -16.07 -21.16
N ARG A 14 9.87 -15.92 -20.23
CA ARG A 14 10.56 -17.02 -19.54
C ARG A 14 10.04 -17.22 -18.13
N LEU A 15 9.12 -16.40 -17.63
CA LEU A 15 8.57 -16.58 -16.30
C LEU A 15 7.74 -17.87 -16.20
N PRO A 16 7.68 -18.48 -15.00
CA PRO A 16 6.83 -19.62 -14.72
C PRO A 16 5.38 -19.16 -14.52
N LEU A 17 4.79 -18.55 -15.55
CA LEU A 17 3.42 -18.06 -15.54
C LEU A 17 2.64 -18.64 -16.73
N PRO A 18 1.32 -18.84 -16.59
CA PRO A 18 0.45 -19.22 -17.70
C PRO A 18 0.52 -18.22 -18.86
N ARG A 19 0.33 -18.71 -20.10
CA ARG A 19 0.44 -17.88 -21.32
C ARG A 19 -0.51 -16.68 -21.32
N GLY A 20 -1.70 -16.82 -20.74
CA GLY A 20 -2.66 -15.72 -20.61
C GLY A 20 -2.11 -14.56 -19.80
N ILE A 21 -1.53 -14.86 -18.63
CA ILE A 21 -0.91 -13.85 -17.74
C ILE A 21 0.29 -13.18 -18.42
N ILE A 22 1.10 -13.95 -19.16
CA ILE A 22 2.24 -13.40 -19.92
C ILE A 22 1.78 -12.44 -21.02
N ALA A 23 0.67 -12.75 -21.70
CA ALA A 23 0.13 -11.90 -22.76
C ALA A 23 -0.35 -10.56 -22.21
N GLU A 24 -1.09 -10.57 -21.10
CA GLU A 24 -1.55 -9.35 -20.41
C GLU A 24 -0.37 -8.56 -19.85
N GLY A 25 0.58 -9.23 -19.18
CA GLY A 25 1.79 -8.60 -18.69
C GLY A 25 2.65 -7.98 -19.78
N SER A 26 2.61 -8.50 -21.01
CA SER A 26 3.32 -7.90 -22.15
C SER A 26 2.74 -6.53 -22.53
N GLN A 27 1.42 -6.37 -22.43
CA GLN A 27 0.76 -5.08 -22.72
C GLN A 27 1.12 -4.04 -21.67
N VAL A 28 1.06 -4.43 -20.39
CA VAL A 28 1.39 -3.56 -19.25
C VAL A 28 2.88 -3.19 -19.27
N LEU A 29 3.77 -4.16 -19.50
CA LEU A 29 5.22 -3.91 -19.63
C LEU A 29 5.52 -2.89 -20.73
N LYS A 30 4.84 -2.97 -21.88
CA LYS A 30 5.00 -2.01 -22.97
C LYS A 30 4.60 -0.59 -22.55
N GLN A 31 3.49 -0.45 -21.81
CA GLN A 31 3.06 0.85 -21.27
C GLN A 31 4.07 1.41 -20.28
N HIS A 32 4.51 0.61 -19.30
CA HIS A 32 5.50 1.04 -18.30
C HIS A 32 6.87 1.37 -18.90
N TYR A 33 7.28 0.66 -19.95
CA TYR A 33 8.52 0.96 -20.68
C TYR A 33 8.45 2.31 -21.39
N ARG A 34 7.32 2.63 -22.05
CA ARG A 34 7.09 3.95 -22.67
C ARG A 34 7.12 5.09 -21.64
N LEU A 35 6.67 4.82 -20.42
CA LEU A 35 6.69 5.76 -19.30
C LEU A 35 8.05 5.83 -18.56
N GLY A 36 9.07 5.07 -19.00
CA GLY A 36 10.39 5.03 -18.36
C GLY A 36 10.42 4.32 -16.99
N LYS A 37 9.35 3.62 -16.61
CA LYS A 37 9.19 2.93 -15.30
C LYS A 37 9.53 1.44 -15.36
N SER A 38 10.40 1.02 -16.29
CA SER A 38 10.72 -0.40 -16.54
C SER A 38 11.70 -1.03 -15.55
N LYS A 39 12.48 -0.24 -14.81
CA LYS A 39 13.51 -0.75 -13.88
C LYS A 39 12.95 -1.71 -12.82
N ARG A 40 11.72 -1.48 -12.36
CA ARG A 40 11.04 -2.36 -11.39
C ARG A 40 10.88 -3.77 -11.95
N PHE A 41 10.47 -3.90 -13.21
CA PHE A 41 10.30 -5.20 -13.86
C PHE A 41 11.64 -5.93 -14.04
N GLU A 42 12.72 -5.20 -14.36
CA GLU A 42 14.06 -5.77 -14.48
C GLU A 42 14.50 -6.47 -13.18
N ILE A 43 14.34 -5.78 -12.04
CA ILE A 43 14.70 -6.31 -10.72
C ILE A 43 13.86 -7.55 -10.38
N ILE A 44 12.54 -7.48 -10.58
CA ILE A 44 11.63 -8.59 -10.25
C ILE A 44 11.94 -9.81 -11.13
N PHE A 45 12.18 -9.62 -12.42
CA PHE A 45 12.48 -10.72 -13.34
C PHE A 45 13.83 -11.38 -13.01
N GLN A 46 14.85 -10.59 -12.63
CA GLN A 46 16.12 -11.13 -12.15
C GLN A 46 15.95 -11.94 -10.86
N GLN A 47 15.17 -11.45 -9.89
CA GLN A 47 14.91 -12.20 -8.66
C GLN A 47 14.25 -13.56 -8.93
N ILE A 48 13.32 -13.62 -9.88
CA ILE A 48 12.61 -14.87 -10.21
C ILE A 48 13.48 -15.82 -11.05
N LEU A 49 14.15 -15.31 -12.10
CA LEU A 49 14.87 -16.15 -13.06
C LEU A 49 16.31 -16.47 -12.63
N GLU A 50 17.01 -15.51 -12.02
CA GLU A 50 18.40 -15.66 -11.61
C GLU A 50 18.51 -16.16 -10.17
N GLN A 51 17.74 -15.58 -9.24
CA GLN A 51 17.80 -15.93 -7.82
C GLN A 51 16.77 -17.00 -7.40
N GLU A 52 15.93 -17.47 -8.33
CA GLU A 52 14.91 -18.51 -8.11
C GLU A 52 13.93 -18.18 -6.94
N LYS A 53 13.69 -16.89 -6.69
CA LYS A 53 12.76 -16.41 -5.65
C LYS A 53 11.31 -16.41 -6.17
N TYR A 54 10.69 -17.58 -6.23
CA TYR A 54 9.34 -17.73 -6.79
C TYR A 54 8.23 -17.01 -5.99
N LYS A 55 8.45 -16.70 -4.70
CA LYS A 55 7.51 -15.87 -3.92
C LYS A 55 7.32 -14.46 -4.51
N SER A 56 8.33 -13.93 -5.21
CA SER A 56 8.27 -12.63 -5.90
C SER A 56 7.31 -12.63 -7.10
N ILE A 57 6.72 -13.77 -7.47
CA ILE A 57 5.64 -13.83 -8.48
C ILE A 57 4.47 -12.92 -8.09
N HIS A 58 4.17 -12.77 -6.79
CA HIS A 58 3.13 -11.86 -6.31
C HIS A 58 3.37 -10.41 -6.75
N GLU A 59 4.64 -9.98 -6.77
CA GLU A 59 5.01 -8.63 -7.22
C GLU A 59 4.82 -8.44 -8.73
N VAL A 60 5.00 -9.50 -9.52
CA VAL A 60 4.69 -9.49 -10.97
C VAL A 60 3.19 -9.35 -11.17
N LEU A 61 2.38 -10.13 -10.46
CA LEU A 61 0.93 -10.08 -10.56
C LEU A 61 0.38 -8.70 -10.14
N ASP A 62 0.92 -8.13 -9.06
CA ASP A 62 0.59 -6.77 -8.64
C ASP A 62 0.91 -5.74 -9.72
N ALA A 63 2.07 -5.86 -10.36
CA ALA A 63 2.44 -4.95 -11.45
C ALA A 63 1.54 -5.09 -12.69
N ILE A 64 0.94 -6.26 -12.93
CA ILE A 64 0.06 -6.51 -14.08
C ILE A 64 -1.38 -6.09 -13.78
N TYR A 65 -1.89 -6.38 -12.59
CA TYR A 65 -3.33 -6.31 -12.27
C TYR A 65 -3.74 -5.15 -11.36
N LYS A 66 -2.81 -4.54 -10.62
CA LYS A 66 -3.08 -3.36 -9.74
C LYS A 66 -2.68 -2.04 -10.41
N VAL A 67 -2.91 -1.92 -11.71
CA VAL A 67 -2.54 -0.73 -12.50
C VAL A 67 -3.45 0.45 -12.18
N ASP A 68 -4.75 0.21 -12.08
CA ASP A 68 -5.76 1.25 -11.91
C ASP A 68 -6.01 1.52 -10.42
N LYS A 69 -5.48 2.65 -9.94
CA LYS A 69 -5.68 3.10 -8.55
C LYS A 69 -6.80 4.14 -8.48
N PRO A 70 -7.66 4.10 -7.45
CA PRO A 70 -8.63 5.16 -7.21
C PRO A 70 -7.97 6.54 -7.13
N HIS A 71 -8.64 7.59 -7.57
CA HIS A 71 -8.07 8.94 -7.61
C HIS A 71 -7.63 9.41 -6.22
N TRP A 72 -8.48 9.23 -5.20
CA TRP A 72 -8.19 9.57 -3.80
C TRP A 72 -6.92 8.88 -3.27
N TYR A 73 -6.62 7.67 -3.77
CA TYR A 73 -5.45 6.91 -3.36
C TYR A 73 -4.18 7.57 -3.91
N MET A 74 -4.20 7.95 -5.19
CA MET A 74 -3.07 8.62 -5.84
C MET A 74 -2.80 9.99 -5.21
N GLU A 75 -3.86 10.73 -4.89
CA GLU A 75 -3.75 11.99 -4.17
C GLU A 75 -3.15 11.77 -2.77
N PHE A 76 -3.69 10.84 -1.98
CA PHE A 76 -3.21 10.58 -0.63
C PHE A 76 -1.73 10.16 -0.59
N SER A 77 -1.31 9.32 -1.53
CA SER A 77 0.08 8.86 -1.65
C SER A 77 1.06 10.05 -1.77
N ASN A 78 0.69 11.08 -2.54
CA ASN A 78 1.53 12.24 -2.80
C ASN A 78 1.35 13.39 -1.78
N ILE A 79 0.27 13.40 -1.00
CA ILE A 79 -0.01 14.49 -0.07
C ILE A 79 0.98 14.49 1.10
N PRO A 80 1.63 15.63 1.41
CA PRO A 80 2.48 15.76 2.59
C PRO A 80 1.64 15.77 3.87
N TYR A 81 2.20 15.21 4.95
CA TYR A 81 1.48 15.07 6.24
C TYR A 81 0.97 16.42 6.80
N MET A 82 1.65 17.53 6.49
CA MET A 82 1.26 18.88 6.91
C MET A 82 -0.13 19.28 6.42
N ARG A 83 -0.55 18.82 5.22
CA ARG A 83 -1.89 19.11 4.69
C ARG A 83 -2.98 18.26 5.33
N VAL A 84 -2.59 17.15 5.96
CA VAL A 84 -3.49 16.23 6.65
C VAL A 84 -3.60 16.59 8.15
N LYS A 85 -2.64 17.37 8.67
CA LYS A 85 -2.63 17.91 10.02
C LYS A 85 -3.90 18.74 10.26
N GLY A 86 -4.64 18.42 11.31
CA GLY A 86 -5.93 19.03 11.64
C GLY A 86 -7.16 18.33 11.03
N HIS A 87 -6.97 17.43 10.06
CA HIS A 87 -8.05 16.61 9.50
C HIS A 87 -7.95 15.13 9.89
N TRP A 88 -6.78 14.69 10.35
CA TRP A 88 -6.59 13.34 10.88
C TRP A 88 -7.23 13.19 12.25
N PRO A 89 -7.90 12.06 12.56
CA PRO A 89 -8.48 11.83 13.88
C PRO A 89 -7.39 11.62 14.93
N THR A 90 -7.50 12.36 16.03
CA THR A 90 -6.56 12.36 17.16
C THR A 90 -7.30 12.03 18.45
N ALA A 91 -6.76 11.09 19.22
CA ALA A 91 -7.26 10.72 20.53
C ALA A 91 -6.23 11.14 21.59
N HIS A 92 -6.65 11.90 22.60
CA HIS A 92 -5.80 12.24 23.73
C HIS A 92 -6.13 11.29 24.89
N LEU A 93 -5.16 10.51 25.37
CA LEU A 93 -5.42 9.55 26.44
C LEU A 93 -5.86 10.20 27.75
N ILE A 94 -5.59 11.50 27.94
CA ILE A 94 -6.07 12.21 29.13
C ILE A 94 -7.60 12.20 29.22
N ASP A 95 -8.31 12.17 28.09
CA ASP A 95 -9.77 12.08 28.06
C ASP A 95 -10.29 10.75 28.62
N THR A 96 -9.46 9.70 28.58
CA THR A 96 -9.79 8.36 29.08
C THR A 96 -9.22 8.07 30.47
N LEU A 97 -8.16 8.77 30.87
CA LEU A 97 -7.42 8.51 32.11
C LEU A 97 -7.92 9.34 33.29
N THR A 98 -8.72 10.38 33.07
CA THR A 98 -9.08 11.32 34.13
C THR A 98 -10.48 11.90 33.90
N GLU A 99 -11.35 11.80 34.90
CA GLU A 99 -12.68 12.43 34.90
C GLU A 99 -12.64 13.88 35.44
N ASP A 100 -11.52 14.27 36.08
CA ASP A 100 -11.33 15.61 36.63
C ASP A 100 -11.23 16.68 35.54
N VAL A 101 -12.23 17.56 35.49
CA VAL A 101 -12.33 18.65 34.51
C VAL A 101 -11.13 19.60 34.57
N LYS A 102 -10.60 19.87 35.78
CA LYS A 102 -9.49 20.83 35.98
C LYS A 102 -8.16 20.35 35.36
N THR A 103 -7.84 19.07 35.48
CA THR A 103 -6.59 18.50 34.91
C THR A 103 -6.68 18.43 33.39
N ARG A 104 -7.86 18.11 32.86
CA ARG A 104 -8.17 18.17 31.43
C ARG A 104 -8.01 19.59 30.87
N ASP A 105 -8.58 20.59 31.54
CA ASP A 105 -8.48 22.00 31.12
C ASP A 105 -7.04 22.49 31.14
N THR A 106 -6.27 22.16 32.18
CA THR A 106 -4.84 22.53 32.25
C THR A 106 -4.01 21.84 31.17
N TYR A 107 -4.33 20.61 30.79
CA TYR A 107 -3.67 19.91 29.68
C TYR A 107 -3.93 20.60 28.34
N TYR A 108 -5.20 20.88 28.01
CA TYR A 108 -5.54 21.55 26.75
C TYR A 108 -5.05 23.00 26.68
N ASN A 109 -4.97 23.69 27.81
CA ASN A 109 -4.36 25.01 27.88
C ASN A 109 -2.85 24.98 27.61
N LYS A 110 -2.16 23.90 27.99
CA LYS A 110 -0.73 23.68 27.72
C LYS A 110 -0.47 23.06 26.35
N LEU A 111 -1.48 22.51 25.69
CA LEU A 111 -1.36 21.97 24.35
C LEU A 111 -1.08 23.13 23.39
N ALA A 112 -0.03 22.99 22.57
CA ALA A 112 0.46 24.08 21.72
C ALA A 112 -0.67 24.62 20.83
N LYS A 113 -1.16 25.82 21.15
CA LYS A 113 -2.07 26.56 20.29
C LYS A 113 -1.31 27.01 19.03
N PRO A 114 -1.96 27.07 17.85
CA PRO A 114 -1.30 27.59 16.66
C PRO A 114 -0.74 28.98 16.95
N PHE A 115 0.52 29.21 16.57
CA PHE A 115 1.22 30.46 16.83
C PHE A 115 0.40 31.64 16.28
N SER A 116 -0.12 32.46 17.20
CA SER A 116 -0.84 33.68 16.89
C SER A 116 0.12 34.85 17.04
N VAL A 117 0.48 35.48 15.93
CA VAL A 117 1.35 36.67 15.91
C VAL A 117 0.82 37.75 16.86
N THR A 118 -0.51 37.91 16.94
CA THR A 118 -1.15 38.89 17.82
C THR A 118 -1.00 38.56 19.30
N GLU A 119 -1.05 37.26 19.66
CA GLU A 119 -0.82 36.83 21.05
C GLU A 119 0.67 36.92 21.42
N ALA A 120 1.55 36.50 20.52
CA ALA A 120 3.01 36.53 20.71
C ALA A 120 3.55 37.96 20.89
N LEU A 121 2.99 38.93 20.15
CA LEU A 121 3.36 40.35 20.24
C LEU A 121 2.62 41.09 21.37
N LYS A 122 1.78 40.41 22.17
CA LYS A 122 0.93 41.00 23.21
C LYS A 122 0.20 42.27 22.73
N LEU A 123 -0.19 42.29 21.46
CA LEU A 123 -0.95 43.41 20.90
C LEU A 123 -2.31 43.39 21.59
N LYS A 124 -2.49 44.30 22.56
CA LYS A 124 -3.80 44.53 23.18
C LYS A 124 -4.76 44.80 22.01
N GLN A 125 -5.69 43.88 21.76
CA GLN A 125 -6.80 44.15 20.88
C GLN A 125 -7.57 45.28 21.54
N SER A 126 -7.25 46.52 21.15
CA SER A 126 -8.08 47.66 21.52
C SER A 126 -9.47 47.31 21.02
N SER A 127 -10.44 47.31 21.92
CA SER A 127 -11.86 47.05 21.72
C SER A 127 -12.53 48.13 20.85
N LYS A 128 -11.88 48.52 19.76
CA LYS A 128 -12.47 49.25 18.65
C LYS A 128 -12.54 48.28 17.50
N SER A 129 -13.73 47.69 17.35
CA SER A 129 -14.24 47.05 16.13
C SER A 129 -13.19 46.83 15.04
N VAL A 130 -12.36 45.80 15.20
CA VAL A 130 -11.64 45.27 14.06
C VAL A 130 -12.75 44.68 13.20
N LEU A 131 -13.12 45.41 12.14
CA LEU A 131 -13.84 44.85 11.00
C LEU A 131 -13.09 43.57 10.66
N ARG A 132 -13.64 42.43 11.11
CA ARG A 132 -13.15 41.12 10.70
C ARG A 132 -13.21 41.19 9.19
N LEU A 133 -12.04 41.23 8.54
CA LEU A 133 -11.96 41.09 7.10
C LEU A 133 -12.90 39.92 6.78
N PRO A 134 -13.98 40.14 6.01
CA PRO A 134 -14.91 39.07 5.75
C PRO A 134 -14.06 37.98 5.13
N LEU A 135 -13.97 36.85 5.84
CA LEU A 135 -13.34 35.65 5.31
C LEU A 135 -13.90 35.53 3.89
N ILE A 136 -13.02 35.65 2.89
CA ILE A 136 -13.36 35.57 1.47
C ILE A 136 -14.37 34.44 1.39
N ARG A 137 -15.62 34.80 1.05
CA ARG A 137 -16.82 33.96 1.14
C ARG A 137 -16.43 32.49 1.12
N GLN A 138 -16.55 31.80 2.26
CA GLN A 138 -16.57 30.34 2.22
C GLN A 138 -17.75 29.99 1.32
N TYR A 139 -17.45 29.71 0.05
CA TYR A 139 -18.46 29.21 -0.87
C TYR A 139 -19.03 27.98 -0.19
N SER A 140 -20.33 27.98 0.09
CA SER A 140 -21.08 26.94 0.79
C SER A 140 -21.04 25.56 0.10
N GLY A 141 -20.18 25.38 -0.90
CA GLY A 141 -19.88 24.14 -1.61
C GLY A 141 -18.38 23.79 -1.67
N GLN A 142 -17.48 24.45 -0.93
CA GLN A 142 -16.09 23.96 -0.78
C GLN A 142 -16.08 22.71 0.10
N VAL A 143 -16.41 21.58 -0.51
CA VAL A 143 -16.20 20.26 0.07
C VAL A 143 -14.70 20.11 0.31
N ASN A 144 -14.29 20.02 1.58
CA ASN A 144 -12.88 19.80 1.93
C ASN A 144 -12.42 18.47 1.34
N SER A 145 -11.76 18.53 0.17
CA SER A 145 -11.25 17.36 -0.55
C SER A 145 -10.41 16.46 0.38
N VAL A 146 -9.59 17.08 1.23
CA VAL A 146 -8.76 16.37 2.22
C VAL A 146 -9.59 15.59 3.24
N VAL A 147 -10.70 16.14 3.73
CA VAL A 147 -11.57 15.47 4.72
C VAL A 147 -12.26 14.26 4.09
N ASN A 148 -12.74 14.39 2.85
CA ASN A 148 -13.34 13.27 2.14
C ASN A 148 -12.32 12.17 1.83
N MET A 149 -11.12 12.56 1.41
CA MET A 149 -10.02 11.61 1.21
C MET A 149 -9.67 10.88 2.51
N VAL A 150 -9.57 11.57 3.65
CA VAL A 150 -9.30 10.93 4.95
C VAL A 150 -10.44 9.97 5.34
N LYS A 151 -11.70 10.29 5.02
CA LYS A 151 -12.83 9.36 5.22
C LYS A 151 -12.69 8.09 4.38
N GLU A 152 -12.33 8.21 3.10
CA GLU A 152 -12.12 7.04 2.23
C GLU A 152 -10.90 6.21 2.67
N VAL A 153 -9.81 6.87 3.06
CA VAL A 153 -8.62 6.24 3.66
C VAL A 153 -9.01 5.47 4.92
N ARG A 154 -9.85 6.06 5.79
CA ARG A 154 -10.35 5.42 7.01
C ARG A 154 -11.17 4.16 6.71
N LYS A 155 -12.08 4.22 5.73
CA LYS A 155 -12.88 3.07 5.29
C LYS A 155 -11.97 1.93 4.80
N ALA A 156 -11.04 2.25 3.90
CA ALA A 156 -10.10 1.28 3.35
C ALA A 156 -9.21 0.65 4.43
N TYR A 157 -8.65 1.48 5.33
CA TYR A 157 -7.79 1.02 6.42
C TYR A 157 -8.53 0.10 7.40
N PHE A 158 -9.76 0.46 7.81
CA PHE A 158 -10.56 -0.39 8.69
C PHE A 158 -10.94 -1.70 8.02
N PHE A 159 -11.28 -1.67 6.73
CA PHE A 159 -11.51 -2.90 5.99
C PHE A 159 -10.28 -3.82 6.06
N ILE A 160 -9.09 -3.33 5.70
CA ILE A 160 -7.85 -4.11 5.75
C ILE A 160 -7.59 -4.65 7.16
N MET A 161 -7.70 -3.81 8.20
CA MET A 161 -7.44 -4.21 9.59
C MET A 161 -8.47 -5.20 10.16
N SER A 162 -9.68 -5.24 9.59
CA SER A 162 -10.73 -6.18 10.00
C SER A 162 -10.47 -7.61 9.49
N GLN A 163 -9.75 -7.76 8.38
CA GLN A 163 -9.52 -9.07 7.76
C GLN A 163 -8.41 -9.84 8.46
N ARG A 164 -8.65 -11.14 8.70
CA ARG A 164 -7.64 -12.05 9.28
C ARG A 164 -6.62 -12.55 8.26
N VAL A 165 -6.94 -12.42 6.96
CA VAL A 165 -6.12 -12.92 5.85
C VAL A 165 -4.85 -12.09 5.66
N PHE A 166 -4.87 -10.83 6.12
CA PHE A 166 -3.69 -9.97 6.09
C PHE A 166 -2.91 -10.12 7.40
N GLU A 167 -1.67 -10.60 7.31
CA GLU A 167 -0.75 -10.74 8.44
C GLU A 167 -0.18 -9.37 8.88
N ILE A 168 -1.05 -8.47 9.34
CA ILE A 168 -0.68 -7.10 9.73
C ILE A 168 -0.88 -6.92 11.23
N THR A 169 0.05 -6.22 11.88
CA THR A 169 -0.14 -5.75 13.24
C THR A 169 -1.29 -4.74 13.30
N LYS A 170 -2.34 -5.08 14.06
CA LYS A 170 -3.51 -4.22 14.22
C LYS A 170 -3.14 -2.98 15.02
N HIS A 171 -3.21 -1.84 14.36
CA HIS A 171 -3.03 -0.54 15.00
C HIS A 171 -4.29 0.32 14.80
N PRO A 172 -4.67 1.14 15.79
CA PRO A 172 -5.79 2.06 15.64
C PRO A 172 -5.50 3.04 14.50
N PHE A 173 -6.52 3.49 13.78
CA PHE A 173 -6.33 4.50 12.71
C PHE A 173 -5.93 5.87 13.30
N GLU A 174 -6.45 6.16 14.47
CA GLU A 174 -6.28 7.43 15.19
C GLU A 174 -4.85 7.56 15.73
N VAL A 175 -4.36 8.80 15.82
CA VAL A 175 -3.11 9.09 16.52
C VAL A 175 -3.43 9.24 18.00
N ILE A 176 -2.80 8.39 18.82
CA ILE A 176 -2.98 8.40 20.26
C ILE A 176 -1.86 9.24 20.88
N TYR A 177 -2.21 10.38 21.47
CA TYR A 177 -1.28 11.22 22.21
C TYR A 177 -1.27 10.85 23.67
N HIS A 178 -0.10 10.45 24.16
CA HIS A 178 0.12 10.07 25.53
C HIS A 178 0.48 11.32 26.35
N PRO A 179 -0.12 11.52 27.53
CA PRO A 179 0.38 12.53 28.45
C PRO A 179 1.74 12.08 29.00
N SER A 180 2.60 13.04 29.33
CA SER A 180 3.83 12.77 30.07
C SER A 180 3.50 12.23 31.48
N LYS A 181 4.51 11.69 32.19
CA LYS A 181 4.40 11.27 33.60
C LYS A 181 3.83 12.36 34.52
N LEU A 182 3.94 13.62 34.13
CA LEU A 182 3.45 14.80 34.86
C LEU A 182 2.06 15.26 34.40
N GLY A 183 1.37 14.51 33.54
CA GLY A 183 0.06 14.89 33.01
C GLY A 183 0.08 16.06 32.01
N VAL A 184 1.26 16.43 31.49
CA VAL A 184 1.45 17.54 30.53
C VAL A 184 1.51 16.95 29.11
N PRO A 185 0.97 17.65 28.08
CA PRO A 185 1.12 17.22 26.70
C PRO A 185 2.59 17.08 26.30
N GLU A 186 2.87 16.13 25.41
CA GLU A 186 4.19 15.99 24.81
C GLU A 186 4.59 17.25 24.04
N HIS A 187 5.91 17.41 23.85
CA HIS A 187 6.45 18.50 23.05
C HIS A 187 5.87 18.48 21.62
N PRO A 188 5.55 19.64 21.00
CA PRO A 188 4.92 19.70 19.68
C PRO A 188 5.69 18.95 18.58
N VAL A 189 7.02 18.90 18.67
CA VAL A 189 7.86 18.11 17.76
C VAL A 189 7.59 16.60 17.91
N GLY A 190 7.36 16.10 19.12
CA GLY A 190 6.98 14.72 19.39
C GLY A 190 5.63 14.40 18.78
N ILE A 191 4.63 15.25 19.03
CA ILE A 191 3.27 15.17 18.47
C ILE A 191 3.29 15.10 16.93
N ASP A 192 4.06 15.99 16.29
CA ASP A 192 4.20 16.01 14.83
C ASP A 192 4.94 14.77 14.30
N SER A 193 5.94 14.28 15.04
CA SER A 193 6.65 13.05 14.67
C SER A 193 5.74 11.82 14.72
N LEU A 194 4.84 11.74 15.71
CA LEU A 194 3.86 10.66 15.83
C LEU A 194 2.85 10.69 14.69
N LEU A 195 2.31 11.87 14.36
CA LEU A 195 1.41 12.04 13.21
C LEU A 195 2.11 11.63 11.90
N ARG A 196 3.35 12.08 11.69
CA ARG A 196 4.13 11.74 10.49
C ARG A 196 4.34 10.22 10.39
N LYS A 197 4.78 9.58 11.48
CA LYS A 197 4.95 8.12 11.53
C LYS A 197 3.65 7.40 11.21
N LYS A 198 2.52 7.88 11.75
CA LYS A 198 1.20 7.28 11.52
C LYS A 198 0.75 7.39 10.06
N VAL A 199 0.84 8.58 9.48
CA VAL A 199 0.48 8.81 8.07
C VAL A 199 1.35 7.93 7.16
N SER A 200 2.66 7.85 7.41
CA SER A 200 3.56 6.98 6.66
C SER A 200 3.21 5.49 6.81
N GLN A 201 2.84 5.05 8.02
CA GLN A 201 2.40 3.68 8.26
C GLN A 201 1.13 3.35 7.45
N VAL A 202 0.12 4.23 7.49
CA VAL A 202 -1.13 4.03 6.73
C VAL A 202 -0.85 4.03 5.23
N LYS A 203 0.00 4.94 4.72
CA LYS A 203 0.43 4.92 3.33
C LYS A 203 1.06 3.58 2.94
N HIS A 204 1.95 3.05 3.78
CA HIS A 204 2.60 1.78 3.53
C HIS A 204 1.59 0.62 3.50
N VAL A 205 0.67 0.55 4.47
CA VAL A 205 -0.37 -0.49 4.51
C VAL A 205 -1.23 -0.44 3.24
N LEU A 206 -1.68 0.75 2.86
CA LEU A 206 -2.47 0.94 1.63
C LEU A 206 -1.65 0.62 0.36
N GLU A 207 -0.33 0.80 0.39
CA GLU A 207 0.55 0.45 -0.72
C GLU A 207 0.73 -1.04 -0.92
N MET A 208 0.83 -1.78 0.18
CA MET A 208 0.94 -3.24 0.15
C MET A 208 -0.39 -3.89 -0.23
N TYR A 209 -1.49 -3.43 0.38
CA TYR A 209 -2.82 -4.00 0.16
C TYR A 209 -3.64 -3.04 -0.68
N GLN A 210 -3.57 -3.23 -2.00
CA GLN A 210 -4.34 -2.46 -2.98
C GLN A 210 -5.49 -3.30 -3.54
N PRO A 211 -6.63 -2.67 -3.83
CA PRO A 211 -7.75 -3.37 -4.46
C PRO A 211 -7.40 -3.74 -5.91
N ILE A 212 -7.93 -4.88 -6.36
CA ILE A 212 -7.91 -5.29 -7.77
C ILE A 212 -9.29 -5.04 -8.38
N LEU A 213 -9.33 -4.64 -9.65
CA LEU A 213 -10.60 -4.54 -10.39
C LEU A 213 -11.25 -5.91 -10.52
N ILE A 214 -12.56 -6.00 -10.27
CA ILE A 214 -13.29 -7.29 -10.33
C ILE A 214 -13.10 -8.03 -11.66
N ARG A 215 -13.06 -7.31 -12.78
CA ARG A 215 -12.81 -7.87 -14.12
C ARG A 215 -11.43 -8.51 -14.26
N GLN A 216 -10.42 -7.95 -13.58
CA GLN A 216 -9.06 -8.48 -13.58
C GLN A 216 -8.94 -9.66 -12.61
N LEU A 217 -9.62 -9.59 -11.47
CA LEU A 217 -9.70 -10.68 -10.51
C LEU A 217 -10.35 -11.93 -11.14
N THR A 218 -11.48 -11.79 -11.82
CA THR A 218 -12.16 -12.92 -12.48
C THR A 218 -11.29 -13.55 -13.56
N LYS A 219 -10.57 -12.73 -14.34
CA LYS A 219 -9.59 -13.23 -15.31
C LYS A 219 -8.46 -14.01 -14.65
N LEU A 220 -7.90 -13.50 -13.56
CA LEU A 220 -6.84 -14.18 -12.83
C LEU A 220 -7.32 -15.52 -12.27
N MET A 221 -8.54 -15.57 -11.74
CA MET A 221 -9.17 -16.81 -11.26
C MET A 221 -9.32 -17.84 -12.38
N ASN A 222 -9.61 -17.39 -13.60
CA ASN A 222 -9.76 -18.23 -14.79
C ASN A 222 -8.44 -18.56 -15.47
N ALA A 223 -7.36 -17.83 -15.19
CA ALA A 223 -6.05 -17.98 -15.83
C ALA A 223 -5.26 -19.20 -15.34
N ARG A 224 -5.94 -20.22 -14.78
CA ARG A 224 -5.35 -21.50 -14.38
C ARG A 224 -4.79 -22.20 -15.62
N GLY A 225 -3.57 -22.71 -15.53
CA GLY A 225 -2.94 -23.44 -16.62
C GLY A 225 -1.53 -23.89 -16.30
N GLU A 226 -0.97 -24.63 -17.23
CA GLU A 226 0.37 -25.22 -17.16
C GLU A 226 1.46 -24.15 -17.11
N ILE A 227 2.60 -24.52 -16.51
CA ILE A 227 3.79 -23.68 -16.50
C ILE A 227 4.26 -23.48 -17.95
N ASN A 228 4.57 -22.23 -18.29
CA ASN A 228 5.09 -21.90 -19.62
C ASN A 228 6.35 -22.72 -19.96
N PRO A 229 6.37 -23.47 -21.08
CA PRO A 229 7.48 -24.36 -21.43
C PRO A 229 8.82 -23.63 -21.64
N ASN A 230 8.77 -22.34 -21.95
CA ASN A 230 9.99 -21.54 -22.11
C ASN A 230 10.73 -21.30 -20.79
N PHE A 231 10.05 -21.37 -19.65
CA PHE A 231 10.67 -21.31 -18.32
C PHE A 231 11.62 -22.51 -18.13
N PHE A 232 11.11 -23.73 -18.33
CA PHE A 232 11.92 -24.94 -18.21
C PHE A 232 13.11 -24.94 -19.17
N ARG A 233 12.90 -24.55 -20.44
CA ARG A 233 13.99 -24.43 -21.42
C ARG A 233 15.06 -23.43 -20.99
N HIS A 234 14.68 -22.31 -20.38
CA HIS A 234 15.63 -21.31 -19.91
C HIS A 234 16.42 -21.81 -18.71
N LEU A 235 15.74 -22.41 -17.74
CA LEU A 235 16.34 -22.93 -16.52
C LEU A 235 17.28 -24.11 -16.79
N GLN A 236 16.91 -25.00 -17.73
CA GLN A 236 17.79 -26.07 -18.22
C GLN A 236 19.09 -25.53 -18.82
N ARG A 237 19.03 -24.48 -19.64
CA ARG A 237 20.22 -23.85 -20.23
C ARG A 237 21.11 -23.23 -19.15
N LYS A 238 20.52 -22.42 -18.27
CA LYS A 238 21.23 -21.76 -17.16
C LYS A 238 22.00 -22.78 -16.30
N ARG A 239 21.32 -23.82 -15.84
CA ARG A 239 21.93 -24.86 -14.99
C ARG A 239 22.93 -25.75 -15.73
N ALA A 240 22.79 -25.90 -17.05
CA ALA A 240 23.78 -26.59 -17.88
C ALA A 240 25.08 -25.79 -18.04
N ASP A 241 24.98 -24.46 -18.03
CA ASP A 241 26.13 -23.55 -18.07
C ASP A 241 26.87 -23.50 -16.72
N ASP A 242 26.16 -23.70 -15.60
CA ASP A 242 26.73 -23.69 -14.24
C ASP A 242 27.57 -24.93 -13.90
N THR A 243 27.49 -26.02 -14.67
CA THR A 243 28.19 -27.28 -14.35
C THR A 243 28.72 -28.02 -15.59
N THR A 244 29.93 -28.58 -15.48
CA THR A 244 30.58 -29.36 -16.56
C THR A 244 30.23 -30.85 -16.51
N SER A 245 29.88 -31.41 -15.35
CA SER A 245 29.61 -32.83 -15.16
C SER A 245 28.19 -33.26 -15.57
N TYR A 246 28.08 -34.27 -16.43
CA TYR A 246 26.80 -34.80 -16.94
C TYR A 246 25.89 -35.39 -15.84
N GLN A 247 26.47 -36.09 -14.86
CA GLN A 247 25.69 -36.68 -13.76
C GLN A 247 25.08 -35.59 -12.86
N VAL A 248 25.87 -34.56 -12.58
CA VAL A 248 25.44 -33.38 -11.80
C VAL A 248 24.34 -32.62 -12.56
N ARG A 249 24.47 -32.44 -13.89
CA ARG A 249 23.42 -31.85 -14.74
C ARG A 249 22.09 -32.60 -14.61
N LYS A 250 22.11 -33.94 -14.66
CA LYS A 250 20.89 -34.77 -14.55
C LYS A 250 20.22 -34.66 -13.17
N MET A 251 20.98 -34.49 -12.09
CA MET A 251 20.45 -34.33 -10.73
C MET A 251 19.95 -32.91 -10.44
N ILE A 252 20.68 -31.87 -10.89
CA ILE A 252 20.29 -30.46 -10.72
C ILE A 252 18.97 -30.14 -11.44
N ILE A 253 18.69 -30.79 -12.57
CA ILE A 253 17.39 -30.66 -13.26
C ILE A 253 16.25 -31.22 -12.41
N LYS A 254 16.49 -32.22 -11.57
CA LYS A 254 15.44 -32.87 -10.76
C LYS A 254 15.17 -32.17 -9.42
N GLU A 255 16.15 -31.54 -8.78
CA GLU A 255 16.02 -31.20 -7.36
C GLU A 255 15.30 -29.87 -7.03
N LYS A 256 15.11 -28.93 -7.96
CA LYS A 256 14.62 -27.57 -7.58
C LYS A 256 13.84 -26.84 -8.67
N ILE A 257 12.97 -27.53 -9.41
CA ILE A 257 12.10 -26.82 -10.37
C ILE A 257 10.73 -26.62 -9.74
N LEU A 258 10.20 -25.40 -9.86
CA LEU A 258 8.83 -25.08 -9.48
C LEU A 258 7.87 -26.07 -10.17
N SER A 259 7.15 -26.87 -9.38
CA SER A 259 6.10 -27.78 -9.87
C SER A 259 4.81 -26.99 -10.16
N GLU A 260 3.92 -27.55 -10.98
CA GLU A 260 2.64 -26.91 -11.28
C GLU A 260 1.78 -26.74 -10.02
N GLU A 261 1.78 -27.73 -9.12
CA GLU A 261 1.13 -27.67 -7.82
C GLU A 261 1.67 -26.51 -6.97
N SER A 262 3.00 -26.34 -6.93
CA SER A 262 3.62 -25.25 -6.18
C SER A 262 3.30 -23.88 -6.77
N LEU A 263 3.24 -23.76 -8.10
CA LEU A 263 2.80 -22.53 -8.77
C LEU A 263 1.32 -22.23 -8.45
N GLN A 264 0.44 -23.23 -8.52
CA GLN A 264 -0.96 -23.08 -8.14
C GLN A 264 -1.09 -22.63 -6.68
N GLY A 265 -0.33 -23.22 -5.76
CA GLY A 265 -0.29 -22.78 -4.37
C GLY A 265 0.12 -21.30 -4.21
N ILE A 266 1.09 -20.83 -4.99
CA ILE A 266 1.49 -19.41 -5.01
C ILE A 266 0.36 -18.52 -5.56
N LEU A 267 -0.30 -18.92 -6.65
CA LEU A 267 -1.41 -18.17 -7.26
C LEU A 267 -2.65 -18.14 -6.35
N GLU A 268 -2.97 -19.24 -5.69
CA GLU A 268 -4.07 -19.32 -4.73
C GLU A 268 -3.79 -18.48 -3.49
N SER A 269 -2.58 -18.57 -2.94
CA SER A 269 -2.15 -17.72 -1.83
C SER A 269 -2.29 -16.23 -2.19
N TYR A 270 -1.86 -15.87 -3.41
CA TYR A 270 -2.04 -14.51 -3.93
C TYR A 270 -3.53 -14.13 -3.99
N LEU A 271 -4.37 -14.96 -4.62
CA LEU A 271 -5.80 -14.73 -4.81
C LEU A 271 -6.56 -14.55 -3.50
N ARG A 272 -6.22 -15.33 -2.47
CA ARG A 272 -6.82 -15.25 -1.13
C ARG A 272 -6.57 -13.88 -0.48
N GLN A 273 -5.41 -13.28 -0.76
CA GLN A 273 -5.03 -11.96 -0.25
C GLN A 273 -5.54 -10.81 -1.13
N GLN A 274 -6.37 -11.05 -2.14
CA GLN A 274 -6.94 -9.98 -2.95
C GLN A 274 -8.32 -9.55 -2.46
N TYR A 275 -8.61 -8.27 -2.64
CA TYR A 275 -9.92 -7.69 -2.41
C TYR A 275 -10.23 -6.71 -3.55
N TYR A 276 -11.50 -6.39 -3.71
CA TYR A 276 -11.99 -5.52 -4.78
C TYR A 276 -13.00 -4.52 -4.23
N LEU A 277 -13.27 -3.48 -5.02
CA LEU A 277 -14.30 -2.49 -4.72
C LEU A 277 -15.48 -2.72 -5.65
N GLU A 278 -16.67 -2.92 -5.08
CA GLU A 278 -17.92 -3.10 -5.80
C GLU A 278 -18.99 -2.22 -5.16
N ASN A 279 -19.62 -1.35 -5.95
CA ASN A 279 -20.65 -0.42 -5.50
C ASN A 279 -20.25 0.45 -4.27
N GLY A 280 -18.96 0.80 -4.16
CA GLY A 280 -18.45 1.61 -3.05
C GLY A 280 -18.11 0.84 -1.78
N GLU A 281 -18.30 -0.48 -1.79
CA GLU A 281 -17.95 -1.37 -0.67
C GLU A 281 -16.72 -2.22 -1.01
N TYR A 282 -15.86 -2.42 -0.01
CA TYR A 282 -14.71 -3.29 -0.12
C TYR A 282 -15.12 -4.73 0.19
N LYS A 283 -14.80 -5.66 -0.72
CA LYS A 283 -15.12 -7.07 -0.59
C LYS A 283 -13.87 -7.92 -0.76
N LEU A 284 -13.68 -8.88 0.15
CA LEU A 284 -12.61 -9.86 0.05
C LEU A 284 -12.94 -10.87 -1.05
N ASN A 285 -11.90 -11.39 -1.74
CA ASN A 285 -12.10 -12.46 -2.69
C ASN A 285 -12.60 -13.74 -1.98
N GLN A 286 -13.80 -14.21 -2.36
CA GLN A 286 -14.51 -15.31 -1.69
C GLN A 286 -13.99 -16.71 -2.01
N MET A 287 -12.85 -16.86 -2.71
CA MET A 287 -12.18 -18.17 -2.79
C MET A 287 -11.85 -18.76 -1.41
N CYS A 288 -12.00 -18.00 -0.33
CA CYS A 288 -11.92 -18.45 1.07
C CYS A 288 -13.09 -19.32 1.57
N ASN A 289 -14.21 -19.49 0.86
CA ASN A 289 -15.37 -20.23 1.42
C ASN A 289 -15.54 -21.67 0.94
N SER A 290 -14.75 -22.16 -0.02
CA SER A 290 -14.97 -23.50 -0.61
C SER A 290 -14.09 -24.62 -0.05
N HIS A 291 -13.19 -24.35 0.90
CA HIS A 291 -12.36 -25.36 1.56
C HIS A 291 -12.43 -25.21 3.09
N ASN A 292 -13.57 -25.58 3.66
CA ASN A 292 -13.74 -25.99 5.05
C ASN A 292 -14.93 -26.96 5.10
N PRO A 293 -14.69 -28.25 5.34
CA PRO A 293 -15.35 -28.97 6.43
C PRO A 293 -14.49 -28.92 7.70
#